data_AF-A0A7G2LYY3-F1
#
_entry.id   AF-A0A7G2LYY3-F1
#
_cell.length_a   1.000
_cell.length_b   1.000
_cell.length_c   1.000
_cell.angle_alpha   90.00
_cell.angle_beta   90.00
_cell.angle_gamma   90.00
#
_symmetry.space_group_name_H-M   'P 1'
#
loop_
_entity.id
_entity.type
_entity.pdbx_description
1 polymer ?
#
loop_
_entity_poly.entity_id
_entity_poly.type
_entity_poly.pdbx_seq_one_letter_code
_entity_poly.pdbx_strand_id
1 'polypeptide(L)'
;RVIVTHTCRDVAELEYGRQLIEGLKADELMQELIGTDNLAKIRYYPTTTREESPKMGRITHLLQDGTVFADLDVPQINATHDRAMVCGSLGFNKDIMEILEGFGLTEGANSDPQHFVVEKAFVG
;
A
#
# COMPACT_ATOMS: atom_id res chain seq x y z
N ARG A 1 -6.52 -10.49 -0.19
CA ARG A 1 -5.69 -9.91 -1.29
C ARG A 1 -4.71 -8.93 -0.68
N VAL A 2 -3.65 -8.54 -1.38
CA VAL A 2 -2.64 -7.60 -0.86
C VAL A 2 -2.48 -6.46 -1.84
N ILE A 3 -2.68 -5.22 -1.38
CA ILE A 3 -2.47 -4.02 -2.18
C ILE A 3 -1.22 -3.33 -1.66
N VAL A 4 -0.23 -3.15 -2.52
CA VAL A 4 1.04 -2.51 -2.20
C VAL A 4 1.05 -1.14 -2.84
N THR A 5 0.81 -0.10 -2.05
CA THR A 5 0.92 1.29 -2.48
C THR A 5 2.35 1.76 -2.26
N HIS A 6 3.00 2.29 -3.29
CA HIS A 6 4.39 2.75 -3.20
C HIS A 6 4.53 4.11 -3.89
N THR A 7 4.64 5.18 -3.10
CA THR A 7 4.71 6.54 -3.61
C THR A 7 6.14 7.07 -3.53
N CYS A 8 6.69 7.45 -4.67
CA CYS A 8 8.01 8.07 -4.80
C CYS A 8 7.93 9.45 -5.46
N ARG A 9 9.06 10.14 -5.61
CA ARG A 9 9.15 11.37 -6.38
C ARG A 9 9.27 11.06 -7.86
N ASP A 10 10.19 10.17 -8.19
CA ASP A 10 10.66 9.90 -9.55
C ASP A 10 10.49 8.41 -9.88
N VAL A 11 10.39 8.08 -11.17
CA VAL A 11 10.12 6.72 -11.66
C VAL A 11 11.24 5.76 -11.28
N ALA A 12 12.50 6.22 -11.34
CA ALA A 12 13.66 5.40 -11.00
C ALA A 12 13.63 4.88 -9.54
N GLU A 13 13.02 5.62 -8.61
CA GLU A 13 12.91 5.22 -7.20
C GLU A 13 11.94 4.04 -7.02
N LEU A 14 11.03 3.80 -7.98
CA LEU A 14 10.05 2.72 -7.96
C LEU A 14 10.60 1.40 -8.54
N GLU A 15 11.77 1.43 -9.17
CA GLU A 15 12.29 0.32 -9.97
C GLU A 15 12.54 -0.93 -9.13
N TYR A 16 13.08 -0.78 -7.92
CA TYR A 16 13.26 -1.90 -7.00
C TYR A 16 11.92 -2.58 -6.66
N GLY A 17 10.91 -1.81 -6.31
CA GLY A 17 9.59 -2.34 -5.98
C GLY A 17 8.93 -3.04 -7.18
N ARG A 18 9.11 -2.48 -8.38
CA ARG A 18 8.62 -3.08 -9.63
C ARG A 18 9.27 -4.44 -9.88
N GLN A 19 10.61 -4.49 -9.87
CA GLN A 19 11.36 -5.73 -10.08
C GLN A 19 11.04 -6.79 -9.04
N LEU A 20 10.88 -6.41 -7.77
CA LEU A 20 10.55 -7.33 -6.68
C LEU A 20 9.18 -8.01 -6.93
N ILE A 21 8.16 -7.22 -7.25
CA ILE A 21 6.81 -7.77 -7.47
C ILE A 21 6.76 -8.63 -8.74
N GLU A 22 7.44 -8.22 -9.81
CA GLU A 22 7.53 -9.00 -11.05
C GLU A 22 8.29 -10.30 -10.83
N GLY A 23 9.45 -10.24 -10.17
CA GLY A 23 10.25 -11.40 -9.82
C GLY A 23 9.48 -12.39 -8.97
N LEU A 24 8.81 -11.90 -7.91
CA LEU A 24 7.97 -12.74 -7.05
C LEU A 24 6.87 -13.48 -7.82
N LYS A 25 6.28 -12.84 -8.84
CA LYS A 25 5.24 -13.46 -9.67
C LYS A 25 5.78 -14.44 -10.71
N ALA A 26 7.01 -14.23 -11.18
CA ALA A 26 7.68 -15.07 -12.17
C ALA A 26 8.46 -16.24 -11.56
N ASP A 27 8.74 -16.21 -10.27
CA ASP A 27 9.52 -17.22 -9.56
C ASP A 27 8.78 -18.57 -9.49
N GLU A 28 9.38 -19.62 -10.08
CA GLU A 28 8.80 -20.97 -10.17
C GLU A 28 8.55 -21.60 -8.80
N LEU A 29 9.49 -21.42 -7.86
CA LEU A 29 9.36 -21.95 -6.51
C LEU A 29 8.22 -21.25 -5.75
N MET A 30 8.08 -19.94 -5.93
CA MET A 30 6.97 -19.19 -5.35
C MET A 30 5.63 -19.58 -5.96
N GLN A 31 5.59 -19.83 -7.27
CA GLN A 31 4.39 -20.35 -7.94
C GLN A 31 4.01 -21.74 -7.43
N GLU A 32 4.97 -22.62 -7.17
CA GLU A 32 4.73 -23.94 -6.58
C GLU A 32 4.25 -23.83 -5.12
N LEU A 33 4.90 -23.00 -4.31
CA LEU A 33 4.64 -22.90 -2.87
C LEU A 33 3.34 -22.16 -2.55
N ILE A 34 3.09 -21.05 -3.23
CA ILE A 34 1.97 -20.13 -2.94
C ILE A 34 0.82 -20.35 -3.91
N GLY A 35 1.10 -20.77 -5.14
CA GLY A 35 0.12 -20.88 -6.22
C GLY A 35 0.00 -19.58 -7.02
N THR A 36 -0.08 -19.70 -8.34
CA THR A 36 -0.25 -18.59 -9.29
C THR A 36 -1.48 -17.74 -8.97
N ASP A 37 -2.60 -18.37 -8.59
CA ASP A 37 -3.84 -17.68 -8.22
C ASP A 37 -3.71 -16.82 -6.95
N ASN A 38 -2.88 -17.23 -6.00
CA ASN A 38 -2.62 -16.47 -4.78
C ASN A 38 -1.63 -15.34 -5.04
N LEU A 39 -0.60 -15.56 -5.85
CA LEU A 39 0.31 -14.51 -6.31
C LEU A 39 -0.43 -13.44 -7.13
N ALA A 40 -1.43 -13.85 -7.91
CA ALA A 40 -2.32 -12.94 -8.63
C ALA A 40 -3.15 -12.04 -7.69
N LYS A 41 -3.26 -12.33 -6.39
CA LYS A 41 -3.93 -11.46 -5.40
C LYS A 41 -3.05 -10.30 -4.93
N ILE A 42 -1.78 -10.24 -5.33
CA ILE A 42 -0.86 -9.11 -5.06
C ILE A 42 -1.05 -8.06 -6.15
N ARG A 43 -1.57 -6.90 -5.75
CA ARG A 43 -1.82 -5.73 -6.60
C ARG A 43 -0.81 -4.64 -6.24
N TYR A 44 0.04 -4.24 -7.18
CA TYR A 44 1.03 -3.18 -6.98
C TYR A 44 0.48 -1.88 -7.56
N TYR A 45 0.47 -0.83 -6.75
CA TYR A 45 -0.06 0.49 -7.08
C TYR A 45 1.02 1.56 -6.86
N PRO A 46 2.00 1.66 -7.78
CA PRO A 46 3.07 2.65 -7.67
C PRO A 46 2.59 4.02 -8.15
N THR A 47 3.09 5.07 -7.51
CA THR A 47 2.76 6.45 -7.89
C THR A 47 3.98 7.37 -7.80
N THR A 48 4.11 8.32 -8.72
CA THR A 48 5.12 9.40 -8.62
C THR A 48 4.49 10.72 -8.14
N THR A 49 5.33 11.65 -7.70
CA THR A 49 4.86 12.98 -7.24
C THR A 49 5.56 14.14 -7.94
N ARG A 50 6.60 13.89 -8.74
CA ARG A 50 7.37 14.94 -9.44
C ARG A 50 7.59 14.60 -10.92
N GLU A 51 8.02 13.39 -11.22
CA GLU A 51 8.17 12.91 -12.60
C GLU A 51 6.84 12.39 -13.14
N GLU A 52 6.51 12.72 -14.40
CA GLU A 52 5.32 12.17 -15.06
C GLU A 52 5.41 10.66 -15.17
N SER A 53 4.34 9.97 -14.76
CA SER A 53 4.26 8.50 -14.84
C SER A 53 2.80 8.07 -15.01
N PRO A 54 2.52 6.78 -15.31
CA PRO A 54 1.16 6.30 -15.53
C PRO A 54 0.18 6.61 -14.38
N LYS A 55 0.68 6.72 -13.15
CA LYS A 55 -0.10 7.18 -12.01
C LYS A 55 0.70 8.15 -11.16
N MET A 56 0.13 9.32 -10.90
CA MET A 56 0.72 10.34 -10.05
C MET A 56 -0.17 10.62 -8.83
N GLY A 57 0.44 11.18 -7.79
CA GLY A 57 -0.24 11.64 -6.58
C GLY A 57 0.32 11.03 -5.30
N ARG A 58 0.09 11.71 -4.17
CA ARG A 58 0.35 11.13 -2.85
C ARG A 58 -0.77 10.15 -2.51
N ILE A 59 -0.42 9.00 -1.94
CA ILE A 59 -1.43 8.02 -1.52
C ILE A 59 -2.45 8.59 -0.52
N THR A 60 -2.06 9.56 0.33
CA THR A 60 -3.00 10.27 1.21
C THR A 60 -4.13 10.94 0.42
N HIS A 61 -3.80 11.66 -0.65
CA HIS A 61 -4.78 12.32 -1.51
C HIS A 61 -5.65 11.31 -2.26
N LEU A 62 -5.03 10.28 -2.84
CA LEU A 62 -5.71 9.25 -3.62
C LEU A 62 -6.66 8.38 -2.78
N LEU A 63 -6.40 8.26 -1.47
CA LEU A 63 -7.31 7.66 -0.51
C LEU A 63 -8.48 8.59 -0.19
N GLN A 64 -8.21 9.88 0.05
CA GLN A 64 -9.21 10.87 0.42
C GLN A 64 -10.21 11.16 -0.70
N ASP A 65 -9.75 11.25 -1.94
CA ASP A 65 -10.60 11.50 -3.11
C ASP A 65 -11.22 10.22 -3.70
N GLY A 66 -10.82 9.05 -3.18
CA GLY A 66 -11.32 7.74 -3.59
C GLY A 66 -10.76 7.21 -4.90
N THR A 67 -9.82 7.91 -5.53
CA THR A 67 -9.21 7.53 -6.80
C THR A 67 -8.57 6.14 -6.73
N VAL A 68 -7.88 5.81 -5.63
CA VAL A 68 -7.23 4.50 -5.48
C VAL A 68 -8.23 3.35 -5.48
N PHE A 69 -9.44 3.57 -4.95
CA PHE A 69 -10.49 2.56 -4.91
C PHE A 69 -11.06 2.32 -6.31
N ALA A 70 -11.30 3.40 -7.06
CA ALA A 70 -11.76 3.33 -8.44
C ALA A 70 -10.73 2.66 -9.35
N ASP A 71 -9.46 3.04 -9.25
CA ASP A 71 -8.39 2.49 -10.09
C ASP A 71 -8.17 0.99 -9.85
N LEU A 72 -8.34 0.53 -8.61
CA LEU A 72 -8.14 -0.87 -8.23
C LEU A 72 -9.42 -1.71 -8.30
N ASP A 73 -10.56 -1.10 -8.63
CA ASP A 73 -11.89 -1.72 -8.61
C ASP A 73 -12.17 -2.43 -7.28
N VAL A 74 -12.02 -1.68 -6.18
CA VAL A 74 -12.27 -2.15 -4.81
C VAL A 74 -13.22 -1.22 -4.07
N PRO A 75 -14.01 -1.74 -3.12
CA PRO A 75 -14.80 -0.88 -2.25
C PRO A 75 -13.89 0.01 -1.39
N GLN A 76 -14.47 1.09 -0.88
CA GLN A 76 -13.84 1.92 0.14
C GLN A 76 -13.48 1.08 1.38
N ILE A 77 -12.37 1.43 2.01
CA ILE A 77 -11.87 0.81 3.23
C ILE A 77 -12.95 0.81 4.31
N ASN A 78 -13.07 -0.32 5.03
CA ASN A 78 -13.90 -0.46 6.21
C ASN A 78 -13.25 -1.40 7.25
N ALA A 79 -13.60 -1.21 8.53
CA ALA A 79 -13.05 -2.00 9.63
C ALA A 79 -13.34 -3.51 9.53
N THR A 80 -14.45 -3.90 8.90
CA THR A 80 -14.86 -5.31 8.80
C THR A 80 -13.94 -6.10 7.88
N HIS A 81 -13.47 -5.50 6.78
CA HIS A 81 -12.78 -6.24 5.72
C HIS A 81 -11.33 -5.83 5.50
N ASP A 82 -10.92 -4.65 5.96
CA ASP A 82 -9.64 -4.07 5.57
C ASP A 82 -8.66 -3.97 6.73
N ARG A 83 -7.39 -4.19 6.41
CA ARG A 83 -6.25 -4.08 7.33
C ARG A 83 -5.12 -3.35 6.63
N ALA A 84 -4.34 -2.56 7.36
CA ALA A 84 -3.25 -1.78 6.78
C ALA A 84 -1.94 -1.90 7.59
N MET A 85 -0.82 -1.82 6.88
CA MET A 85 0.50 -1.62 7.47
C MET A 85 1.10 -0.38 6.82
N VAL A 86 1.54 0.58 7.63
CA VAL A 86 2.01 1.89 7.16
C VAL A 86 3.47 2.06 7.52
N CYS A 87 4.31 2.35 6.53
CA CYS A 87 5.72 2.65 6.73
C CYS A 87 6.13 3.87 5.90
N GLY A 88 6.64 4.91 6.56
CA GLY A 88 7.10 6.14 5.92
C GLY A 88 7.62 7.16 6.92
N SER A 89 7.62 8.44 6.54
CA SER A 89 8.06 9.51 7.44
C SER A 89 7.07 9.72 8.60
N LEU A 90 7.50 10.34 9.70
CA LEU A 90 6.60 10.63 10.82
C LEU A 90 5.39 11.48 10.41
N GLY A 91 5.58 12.48 9.54
CA GLY A 91 4.48 13.30 9.02
C GLY A 91 3.51 12.46 8.19
N PHE A 92 4.04 11.69 7.24
CA PHE A 92 3.24 10.78 6.41
C PHE A 92 2.44 9.78 7.24
N ASN A 93 3.06 9.18 8.26
CA ASN A 93 2.37 8.22 9.12
C ASN A 93 1.19 8.87 9.84
N LYS A 94 1.36 10.10 10.38
CA LYS A 94 0.26 10.83 11.02
C LYS A 94 -0.91 11.08 10.07
N ASP A 95 -0.61 11.55 8.86
CA ASP A 95 -1.65 11.80 7.85
C ASP A 95 -2.42 10.52 7.49
N ILE A 96 -1.72 9.39 7.33
CA ILE A 96 -2.37 8.11 7.02
C ILE A 96 -3.18 7.58 8.21
N MET A 97 -2.69 7.72 9.46
CA MET A 97 -3.45 7.31 10.64
C MET A 97 -4.80 8.02 10.68
N GLU A 98 -4.80 9.36 10.52
CA GLU A 98 -6.04 10.15 10.51
C GLU A 98 -7.00 9.70 9.40
N ILE A 99 -6.48 9.39 8.21
CA ILE A 99 -7.29 8.88 7.09
C ILE A 99 -7.90 7.51 7.41
N LEU A 100 -7.11 6.58 7.95
CA LEU A 100 -7.57 5.22 8.27
C LEU A 100 -8.59 5.23 9.42
N GLU A 101 -8.36 6.05 10.44
CA GLU A 101 -9.31 6.30 11.53
C GLU A 101 -10.61 6.93 10.99
N GLY A 102 -10.51 7.83 10.02
CA GLY A 102 -11.65 8.38 9.28
C GLY A 102 -12.48 7.33 8.53
N PHE A 103 -11.88 6.21 8.14
CA PHE A 103 -12.58 5.03 7.59
C PHE A 103 -13.05 4.05 8.67
N GLY A 104 -12.92 4.40 9.94
CA GLY A 104 -13.37 3.61 11.10
C GLY A 104 -12.38 2.54 11.55
N LEU A 105 -11.14 2.56 11.08
CA LEU A 105 -10.11 1.62 11.54
C LEU A 105 -9.50 2.10 12.87
N THR A 106 -8.85 1.18 13.57
CA THR A 106 -8.20 1.42 14.86
C THR A 106 -6.78 0.89 14.82
N GLU A 107 -5.83 1.65 15.35
CA GLU A 107 -4.45 1.21 15.50
C GLU A 107 -4.37 0.01 16.47
N GLY A 108 -3.62 -1.01 16.09
CA GLY A 108 -3.39 -2.19 16.89
C GLY A 108 -1.97 -2.26 17.44
N ALA A 109 -1.80 -3.12 18.42
CA ALA A 109 -0.50 -3.52 18.95
C ALA A 109 -0.42 -5.05 19.04
N ASN A 110 0.77 -5.57 19.32
CA ASN A 110 0.94 -7.02 19.52
C ASN A 110 0.07 -7.55 20.68
N SER A 111 -0.16 -6.74 21.71
CA SER A 111 -1.02 -7.09 22.86
C SER A 111 -2.51 -6.91 22.61
N ASP A 112 -2.87 -6.14 21.58
CA ASP A 112 -4.25 -5.80 21.24
C ASP A 112 -4.38 -5.65 19.71
N PRO A 113 -4.55 -6.75 18.96
CA PRO A 113 -4.63 -6.71 17.51
C PRO A 113 -5.89 -6.01 17.03
N GLN A 114 -5.71 -4.97 16.20
CA GLN A 114 -6.81 -4.19 15.63
C GLN A 114 -6.72 -4.15 14.09
N HIS A 115 -6.82 -2.96 13.50
CA HIS A 115 -7.02 -2.80 12.06
C HIS A 115 -5.77 -2.37 11.31
N PHE A 116 -4.94 -1.50 11.88
CA PHE A 116 -3.68 -1.10 11.25
C PHE A 116 -2.53 -0.98 12.25
N VAL A 117 -1.31 -0.99 11.73
CA VAL A 117 -0.08 -0.72 12.47
C VAL A 117 0.78 0.28 11.70
N VAL A 118 1.56 1.10 12.41
CA VAL A 118 2.46 2.08 11.81
C VAL A 118 3.90 1.89 12.28
N GLU A 119 4.85 2.10 11.38
CA GLU A 119 6.27 2.11 11.67
C GLU A 119 6.95 3.30 10.97
N LYS A 120 7.93 3.93 11.64
CA LYS A 120 8.73 4.99 11.02
C LYS A 120 9.79 4.37 10.12
N ALA A 121 9.79 4.71 8.83
CA ALA A 121 10.80 4.25 7.88
C ALA A 121 12.21 4.81 8.22
N PHE A 122 12.26 6.00 8.82
CA PHE A 122 13.48 6.67 9.24
C PHE A 122 13.19 7.69 10.34
N VAL A 123 14.23 8.11 11.05
CA VAL A 123 14.20 9.29 11.93
C VAL A 123 14.70 10.48 11.12
N GLY A 124 13.94 11.57 11.13
CA GLY A 124 14.26 12.82 10.44
C GLY A 124 13.94 14.03 11.31
#